data_AF-A0A6I9NKI9-F1
#
_entry.id   AF-A0A6I9NKI9-F1
#
_cell.length_a   1.000
_cell.length_b   1.000
_cell.length_c   1.000
_cell.angle_alpha   90.00
_cell.angle_beta   90.00
_cell.angle_gamma   90.00
#
_symmetry.space_group_name_H-M   'P 1'
#
loop_
_entity.id
_entity.type
_entity.pdbx_description
1 polymer ?
#
loop_
_entity_poly.entity_id
_entity_poly.type
_entity_poly.pdbx_seq_one_letter_code
_entity_poly.pdbx_strand_id
1 'polypeptide(L)'
;MWEEAITLCKELAEQYENEIFDYELLSKRLEKQAKFYENIMKILRPKPDYFAVGYYGQGYPPFLRNKVFIHRGKEYERREDFQNHLMSQFPSALHLNTTTMPGDDIKNSPLQYIQCFTVQPVLEIPPRLKNKPVPDQIINFYKSNYVQRFHYSRPVKKGPVDPNNEFVSMWIERTTFTTVYKLPGILRWFEATDMKHVSGE
;
A
#
# COMPACT_ATOMS: atom_id res chain seq x y z
N MET A 1 -11.08 10.10 -4.25
CA MET A 1 -10.35 9.64 -5.46
C MET A 1 -10.90 10.39 -6.66
N TRP A 2 -10.27 11.49 -7.07
CA TRP A 2 -10.82 12.32 -8.15
C TRP A 2 -10.51 11.74 -9.54
N GLU A 3 -9.41 11.01 -9.66
CA GLU A 3 -8.97 10.32 -10.88
C GLU A 3 -9.99 9.27 -11.34
N GLU A 4 -10.48 8.42 -10.43
CA GLU A 4 -11.59 7.49 -10.73
C GLU A 4 -12.88 8.24 -11.07
N ALA A 5 -13.21 9.29 -10.31
CA ALA A 5 -14.43 10.05 -10.53
C ALA A 5 -14.44 10.70 -11.92
N ILE A 6 -13.29 11.20 -12.38
CA ILE A 6 -13.11 11.73 -13.75
C ILE A 6 -13.32 10.66 -14.80
N THR A 7 -12.84 9.42 -14.57
CA THR A 7 -12.99 8.31 -15.52
C THR A 7 -14.47 7.98 -15.71
N LEU A 8 -15.23 7.83 -14.62
CA LEU A 8 -16.68 7.64 -14.67
C LEU A 8 -17.41 8.84 -15.29
N CYS A 9 -16.96 10.07 -15.04
CA CYS A 9 -17.55 11.24 -15.72
C CYS A 9 -17.36 11.19 -17.23
N LYS A 10 -16.25 10.63 -17.74
CA LYS A 10 -16.01 10.49 -19.19
C LYS A 10 -16.94 9.47 -19.81
N GLU A 11 -17.09 8.31 -19.16
CA GLU A 11 -18.03 7.26 -19.62
C GLU A 11 -19.46 7.80 -19.69
N LEU A 12 -19.91 8.52 -18.65
CA LEU A 12 -21.23 9.15 -18.66
C LEU A 12 -21.36 10.24 -19.73
N ALA A 13 -20.32 11.06 -19.94
CA ALA A 13 -20.34 12.10 -20.96
C ALA A 13 -20.51 11.49 -22.37
N GLU A 14 -19.82 10.39 -22.66
CA GLU A 14 -19.95 9.67 -23.94
C GLU A 14 -21.39 9.18 -24.18
N GLN A 15 -22.04 8.62 -23.14
CA GLN A 15 -23.44 8.20 -23.24
C GLN A 15 -24.39 9.38 -23.48
N TYR A 16 -24.18 10.50 -22.77
CA TYR A 16 -25.03 11.69 -22.89
C TYR A 16 -24.86 12.42 -24.22
N GLU A 17 -23.66 12.37 -24.81
CA GLU A 17 -23.38 13.01 -26.10
C GLU A 17 -23.82 12.15 -27.29
N ASN A 18 -23.58 10.83 -27.25
CA ASN A 18 -23.67 9.98 -28.44
C ASN A 18 -24.84 8.98 -28.43
N GLU A 19 -25.36 8.61 -27.25
CA GLU A 19 -26.40 7.57 -27.15
C GLU A 19 -27.78 8.16 -26.89
N ILE A 20 -27.89 9.07 -25.91
CA ILE A 20 -29.19 9.63 -25.49
C ILE A 20 -29.37 11.12 -25.80
N PHE A 21 -28.30 11.80 -26.24
CA PHE A 21 -28.31 13.23 -26.62
C PHE A 21 -28.87 14.17 -25.53
N ASP A 22 -28.64 13.84 -24.25
CA ASP A 22 -29.04 14.66 -23.10
C ASP A 22 -27.95 15.67 -22.76
N TYR A 23 -28.01 16.82 -23.43
CA TYR A 23 -27.00 17.87 -23.27
C TYR A 23 -27.09 18.63 -21.94
N GLU A 24 -28.23 18.58 -21.25
CA GLU A 24 -28.35 19.16 -19.92
C GLU A 24 -27.57 18.33 -18.89
N LEU A 25 -27.70 16.99 -18.96
CA LEU A 25 -26.89 16.09 -18.15
C LEU A 25 -25.41 16.15 -18.54
N LEU A 26 -25.09 16.22 -19.84
CA LEU A 26 -23.72 16.39 -20.33
C LEU A 26 -23.06 17.64 -19.75
N SER A 27 -23.73 18.79 -19.82
CA SER A 27 -23.24 20.05 -19.24
C SER A 27 -22.87 19.89 -17.76
N LYS A 28 -23.79 19.34 -16.97
CA LYS A 28 -23.57 19.05 -15.54
C LYS A 28 -22.41 18.08 -15.30
N ARG A 29 -22.17 17.11 -16.19
CA ARG A 29 -21.02 16.18 -16.08
C ARG A 29 -19.70 16.90 -16.34
N LEU A 30 -19.64 17.74 -17.37
CA LEU A 30 -18.43 18.49 -17.73
C LEU A 30 -18.03 19.47 -16.63
N GLU A 31 -18.99 20.20 -16.03
CA GLU A 31 -18.73 21.06 -14.87
C GLU A 31 -18.14 20.29 -13.69
N LYS A 32 -18.72 19.11 -13.38
CA LYS A 32 -18.23 18.25 -12.30
C LYS A 32 -16.83 17.71 -12.59
N GLN A 33 -16.55 17.34 -13.85
CA GLN A 33 -15.24 16.90 -14.29
C GLN A 33 -14.19 18.01 -14.16
N ALA A 34 -14.53 19.24 -14.59
CA ALA A 34 -13.68 20.42 -14.42
C ALA A 34 -13.35 20.65 -12.94
N LYS A 35 -14.35 20.52 -12.05
CA LYS A 35 -14.13 20.65 -10.61
C LYS A 35 -13.17 19.60 -10.05
N PHE A 36 -13.23 18.36 -10.53
CA PHE A 36 -12.30 17.32 -10.10
C PHE A 36 -10.86 17.58 -10.56
N TYR A 37 -10.66 18.07 -11.79
CA TYR A 37 -9.33 18.50 -12.23
C TYR A 37 -8.79 19.65 -11.38
N GLU A 38 -9.64 20.64 -11.07
CA GLU A 38 -9.27 21.75 -10.18
C GLU A 38 -8.84 21.24 -8.79
N ASN A 39 -9.63 20.33 -8.22
CA ASN A 39 -9.36 19.76 -6.91
C ASN A 39 -8.03 19.00 -6.88
N ILE A 40 -7.72 18.20 -7.91
CA ILE A 40 -6.43 17.49 -8.04
C ILE A 40 -5.27 18.47 -7.93
N MET A 41 -5.39 19.63 -8.58
CA MET A 41 -4.33 20.64 -8.64
C MET A 41 -4.23 21.49 -7.38
N LYS A 42 -5.35 21.84 -6.74
CA LYS A 42 -5.40 22.86 -5.69
C LYS A 42 -5.56 22.33 -4.27
N ILE A 43 -6.15 21.16 -4.09
CA ILE A 43 -6.45 20.62 -2.76
C ILE A 43 -5.35 19.64 -2.34
N LEU A 44 -4.84 19.82 -1.12
CA LEU A 44 -3.88 18.91 -0.50
C LEU A 44 -4.54 17.55 -0.24
N ARG A 45 -3.85 16.48 -0.63
CA ARG A 45 -4.30 15.10 -0.43
C ARG A 45 -3.29 14.39 0.48
N PRO A 46 -3.68 13.98 1.71
CA PRO A 46 -2.77 13.29 2.61
C PRO A 46 -2.26 11.99 1.99
N LYS A 47 -0.95 11.73 2.12
CA LYS A 47 -0.33 10.47 1.71
C LYS A 47 -0.77 9.36 2.69
N PRO A 48 -1.36 8.25 2.23
CA PRO A 48 -1.64 7.11 3.09
C PRO A 48 -0.34 6.36 3.41
N ASP A 49 -0.24 5.86 4.65
CA ASP A 49 0.74 4.86 5.03
C ASP A 49 0.23 3.44 4.76
N TYR A 50 1.16 2.50 4.65
CA TYR A 50 0.86 1.10 4.42
C TYR A 50 1.56 0.23 5.46
N PHE A 51 0.85 -0.78 5.95
CA PHE A 51 1.32 -1.67 7.00
C PHE A 51 1.28 -3.12 6.52
N ALA A 52 2.40 -3.83 6.59
CA ALA A 52 2.42 -5.27 6.42
C ALA A 52 2.06 -5.92 7.75
N VAL A 53 1.06 -6.80 7.72
CA VAL A 53 0.56 -7.55 8.87
C VAL A 53 0.69 -9.04 8.60
N GLY A 54 1.55 -9.71 9.35
CA GLY A 54 1.70 -11.16 9.30
C GLY A 54 0.93 -11.82 10.45
N TYR A 55 0.08 -12.80 10.11
CA TYR A 55 -0.65 -13.61 11.08
C TYR A 55 -0.03 -15.00 11.10
N TYR A 56 0.60 -15.39 12.21
CA TYR A 56 1.35 -16.65 12.29
C TYR A 56 0.87 -17.54 13.44
N GLY A 57 1.04 -18.85 13.26
CA GLY A 57 0.63 -19.87 14.21
C GLY A 57 -0.72 -20.52 13.88
N GLN A 58 -0.89 -21.75 14.33
CA GLN A 58 -2.04 -22.61 14.03
C GLN A 58 -3.33 -22.15 14.72
N GLY A 59 -3.23 -21.24 15.69
CA GLY A 59 -4.39 -20.61 16.35
C GLY A 59 -5.21 -19.68 15.45
N TYR A 60 -4.73 -19.35 14.25
CA TYR A 60 -5.51 -18.59 13.27
C TYR A 60 -6.35 -19.48 12.34
N PRO A 61 -7.49 -18.97 11.84
CA PRO A 61 -8.25 -19.64 10.80
C PRO A 61 -7.44 -19.72 9.49
N PRO A 62 -7.72 -20.69 8.61
CA PRO A 62 -6.91 -20.94 7.41
C PRO A 62 -6.69 -19.75 6.48
N PHE A 63 -7.65 -18.81 6.43
CA PHE A 63 -7.53 -17.63 5.56
C PHE A 63 -6.56 -16.56 6.09
N LEU A 64 -6.19 -16.59 7.38
CA LEU A 64 -5.16 -15.72 7.97
C LEU A 64 -3.85 -16.47 8.25
N ARG A 65 -3.96 -17.75 8.62
CA ARG A 65 -2.85 -18.56 9.11
C ARG A 65 -1.64 -18.51 8.18
N ASN A 66 -0.51 -18.07 8.74
CA ASN A 66 0.80 -17.98 8.10
C ASN A 66 0.80 -17.14 6.80
N LYS A 67 -0.06 -16.12 6.75
CA LYS A 67 -0.19 -15.20 5.62
C LYS A 67 0.15 -13.77 6.02
N VAL A 68 0.56 -12.98 5.03
CA VAL A 68 0.84 -11.55 5.17
C VAL A 68 -0.18 -10.75 4.38
N PHE A 69 -0.71 -9.69 4.98
CA PHE A 69 -1.64 -8.75 4.35
C PHE A 69 -1.03 -7.37 4.36
N ILE A 70 -1.21 -6.62 3.27
CA ILE A 70 -0.86 -5.20 3.23
C ILE A 70 -2.12 -4.40 3.50
N HIS A 71 -2.11 -3.63 4.58
CA HIS A 71 -3.18 -2.73 4.99
C HIS A 71 -2.85 -1.31 4.53
N ARG A 72 -3.85 -0.62 3.97
CA ARG A 72 -3.83 0.81 3.71
C ARG A 72 -4.35 1.55 4.94
N GLY A 73 -3.52 2.39 5.52
CA GLY A 73 -3.88 3.23 6.67
C GLY A 73 -4.98 4.23 6.36
N LYS A 74 -5.69 4.65 7.40
CA LYS A 74 -6.58 5.82 7.36
C LYS A 74 -5.74 7.09 7.21
N GLU A 75 -6.40 8.21 6.94
CA GLU A 75 -5.73 9.51 6.88
C GLU A 75 -5.02 9.79 8.21
N TYR A 76 -3.72 10.09 8.13
CA TYR A 76 -2.84 10.38 9.27
C TYR A 76 -2.68 9.25 10.30
N GLU A 77 -3.13 8.03 9.99
CA GLU A 77 -3.00 6.89 10.90
C GLU A 77 -1.55 6.43 10.96
N ARG A 78 -0.97 6.43 12.16
CA ARG A 78 0.37 5.92 12.39
C ARG A 78 0.32 4.41 12.66
N ARG A 79 1.47 3.74 12.46
CA ARG A 79 1.61 2.31 12.73
C ARG A 79 1.23 1.94 14.16
N GLU A 80 1.61 2.76 15.15
CA GLU A 80 1.31 2.49 16.57
C GLU A 80 -0.19 2.49 16.84
N ASP A 81 -0.91 3.48 16.32
CA ASP A 81 -2.38 3.55 16.43
C ASP A 81 -3.05 2.37 15.74
N PHE A 82 -2.62 2.07 14.51
CA PHE A 82 -3.10 0.92 13.75
C PHE A 82 -2.83 -0.40 14.48
N GLN A 83 -1.62 -0.58 15.01
CA GLN A 83 -1.21 -1.79 15.73
C GLN A 83 -2.02 -1.95 17.01
N ASN A 84 -2.23 -0.89 17.79
CA ASN A 84 -3.05 -0.95 19.01
C ASN A 84 -4.49 -1.37 18.68
N HIS A 85 -5.07 -0.81 17.61
CA HIS A 85 -6.40 -1.20 17.14
C HIS A 85 -6.44 -2.64 16.61
N LEU A 86 -5.41 -3.09 15.91
CA LEU A 86 -5.30 -4.47 15.43
C LEU A 86 -5.21 -5.45 16.61
N MET A 87 -4.35 -5.17 17.59
CA MET A 87 -4.16 -6.06 18.75
C MET A 87 -5.43 -6.15 19.62
N SER A 88 -6.26 -5.10 19.69
CA SER A 88 -7.53 -5.17 20.42
C SER A 88 -8.57 -6.08 19.74
N GLN A 89 -8.45 -6.33 18.43
CA GLN A 89 -9.26 -7.30 17.71
C GLN A 89 -8.78 -8.75 17.93
N PHE A 90 -7.53 -8.95 18.37
CA PHE A 90 -6.94 -10.25 18.65
C PHE A 90 -6.32 -10.29 20.06
N PRO A 91 -7.13 -10.29 21.14
CA PRO A 91 -6.62 -10.16 22.52
C PRO A 91 -5.66 -11.27 22.95
N SER A 92 -5.73 -12.45 22.33
CA SER A 92 -4.87 -13.60 22.62
C SER A 92 -3.59 -13.63 21.78
N ALA A 93 -3.40 -12.68 20.86
CA ALA A 93 -2.25 -12.65 19.99
C ALA A 93 -1.02 -12.05 20.68
N LEU A 94 0.14 -12.67 20.43
CA LEU A 94 1.44 -12.18 20.85
C LEU A 94 2.05 -11.30 19.76
N HIS A 95 2.52 -10.10 20.13
CA HIS A 95 3.22 -9.23 19.19
C HIS A 95 4.65 -9.72 18.94
N LEU A 96 5.00 -9.87 17.66
CA LEU A 96 6.38 -10.15 17.25
C LEU A 96 7.14 -8.83 17.10
N ASN A 97 8.21 -8.69 17.88
CA ASN A 97 9.09 -7.50 17.88
C ASN A 97 10.08 -7.46 16.70
N THR A 98 10.13 -8.52 15.90
CA THR A 98 11.00 -8.62 14.72
C THR A 98 10.20 -8.42 13.45
N THR A 99 10.88 -7.98 12.39
CA THR A 99 10.30 -7.83 11.04
C THR A 99 10.79 -8.91 10.06
N THR A 100 11.63 -9.82 10.55
CA THR A 100 12.00 -11.06 9.85
C THR A 100 10.81 -12.00 9.76
N MET A 101 10.67 -12.68 8.63
CA MET A 101 9.68 -13.75 8.52
C MET A 101 9.92 -14.81 9.60
N PRO A 102 8.90 -15.20 10.38
CA PRO A 102 9.09 -16.20 11.42
C PRO A 102 9.46 -17.57 10.88
N GLY A 103 10.19 -18.33 11.69
CA GLY A 103 10.53 -19.74 11.43
C GLY A 103 9.34 -20.67 11.64
N ASP A 104 9.59 -21.96 11.42
CA ASP A 104 8.57 -23.01 11.54
C ASP A 104 8.11 -23.25 12.98
N ASP A 105 8.94 -22.90 13.96
CA ASP A 105 8.60 -22.92 15.38
C ASP A 105 7.40 -22.00 15.69
N ILE A 106 7.40 -20.77 15.17
CA ILE A 106 6.30 -19.83 15.33
C ILE A 106 5.12 -20.18 14.41
N LYS A 107 5.39 -20.57 13.16
CA LYS A 107 4.33 -20.91 12.19
C LYS A 107 3.53 -22.15 12.57
N ASN A 108 4.14 -23.11 13.27
CA ASN A 108 3.50 -24.36 13.70
C ASN A 108 3.04 -24.33 15.16
N SER A 109 3.39 -23.30 15.92
CA SER A 109 2.91 -23.09 17.29
C SER A 109 1.37 -23.02 17.33
N PRO A 110 0.71 -23.56 18.38
CA PRO A 110 -0.73 -23.44 18.55
C PRO A 110 -1.19 -22.02 18.91
N LEU A 111 -0.26 -21.14 19.28
CA LEU A 111 -0.55 -19.76 19.67
C LEU A 111 -0.80 -18.86 18.47
N GLN A 112 -1.27 -17.64 18.73
CA GLN A 112 -1.48 -16.60 17.74
C GLN A 112 -0.35 -15.56 17.85
N TYR A 113 0.30 -15.25 16.74
CA TYR A 113 1.34 -14.23 16.67
C TYR A 113 1.01 -13.19 15.59
N ILE A 114 1.20 -11.91 15.90
CA ILE A 114 1.02 -10.81 14.96
C ILE A 114 2.34 -10.06 14.79
N GLN A 115 2.78 -9.96 13.54
CA GLN A 115 3.85 -9.08 13.12
C GLN A 115 3.25 -7.87 12.41
N CYS A 116 3.70 -6.65 12.71
CA CYS A 116 3.19 -5.42 12.08
C CYS A 116 4.33 -4.42 11.86
N PHE A 117 4.53 -3.99 10.61
CA PHE A 117 5.53 -2.97 10.26
C PHE A 117 5.13 -2.14 9.04
N THR A 118 5.67 -0.93 8.94
CA THR A 118 5.39 -0.02 7.82
C THR A 118 6.13 -0.48 6.57
N VAL A 119 5.44 -0.46 5.43
CA VAL A 119 6.01 -0.72 4.10
C VAL A 119 5.85 0.49 3.19
N GLN A 120 6.79 0.66 2.27
CA GLN A 120 6.77 1.77 1.32
C GLN A 120 6.10 1.32 0.01
N PRO A 121 5.08 2.03 -0.49
CA PRO A 121 4.48 1.71 -1.77
C PRO A 121 5.47 1.95 -2.90
N VAL A 122 5.45 1.07 -3.90
CA VAL A 122 6.26 1.17 -5.10
C VAL A 122 5.42 1.84 -6.19
N LEU A 123 5.92 2.96 -6.72
CA LEU A 123 5.27 3.68 -7.80
C LEU A 123 5.05 2.78 -9.03
N GLU A 124 3.81 2.72 -9.49
CA GLU A 124 3.43 2.16 -10.79
C GLU A 124 2.92 3.29 -11.67
N ILE A 125 3.77 3.77 -12.57
CA ILE A 125 3.41 4.87 -13.48
C ILE A 125 2.36 4.35 -14.47
N PRO A 126 1.14 4.95 -14.51
CA PRO A 126 0.14 4.58 -15.50
C PRO A 126 0.70 4.73 -16.93
N PRO A 127 0.41 3.79 -17.86
CA PRO A 127 0.95 3.85 -19.22
C PRO A 127 0.72 5.19 -19.92
N ARG A 128 -0.46 5.79 -19.73
CA ARG A 128 -0.82 7.11 -20.30
C ARG A 128 0.06 8.28 -19.85
N LEU A 129 0.78 8.13 -18.73
CA LEU A 129 1.66 9.13 -18.11
C LEU A 129 3.14 8.86 -18.35
N LYS A 130 3.50 7.66 -18.83
CA LYS A 130 4.89 7.26 -19.07
C LYS A 130 5.54 8.17 -20.11
N ASN A 131 6.78 8.60 -19.85
CA ASN A 131 7.59 9.47 -20.73
C ASN A 131 6.96 10.84 -21.05
N LYS A 132 6.03 11.33 -20.23
CA LYS A 132 5.42 12.66 -20.38
C LYS A 132 5.90 13.60 -19.26
N PRO A 133 5.95 14.92 -19.51
CA PRO A 133 6.22 15.92 -18.48
C PRO A 133 5.00 16.08 -17.58
N VAL A 134 4.83 15.19 -16.60
CA VAL A 134 3.68 15.19 -15.68
C VAL A 134 4.01 16.02 -14.45
N PRO A 135 3.17 17.01 -14.07
CA PRO A 135 3.36 17.77 -12.84
C PRO A 135 3.41 16.89 -11.58
N ASP A 136 4.24 17.30 -10.61
CA ASP A 136 4.42 16.57 -9.35
C ASP A 136 3.10 16.33 -8.61
N GLN A 137 2.20 17.33 -8.65
CA GLN A 137 0.89 17.26 -8.05
C GLN A 137 0.04 16.09 -8.56
N ILE A 138 0.23 15.69 -9.82
CA ILE A 138 -0.46 14.53 -10.42
C ILE A 138 0.31 13.24 -10.10
N ILE A 139 1.63 13.21 -10.31
CA ILE A 139 2.41 11.97 -10.17
C ILE A 139 2.54 11.50 -8.72
N ASN A 140 2.61 12.43 -7.75
CA ASN A 140 2.76 12.11 -6.32
C ASN A 140 1.58 11.32 -5.77
N PHE A 141 0.39 11.51 -6.35
CA PHE A 141 -0.77 10.70 -6.00
C PHE A 141 -0.54 9.22 -6.35
N TYR A 142 -0.04 8.93 -7.55
CA TYR A 142 0.25 7.57 -8.01
C TYR A 142 1.45 6.92 -7.29
N LYS A 143 2.32 7.70 -6.64
CA LYS A 143 3.38 7.15 -5.77
C LYS A 143 2.83 6.43 -4.55
N SER A 144 1.60 6.74 -4.14
CA SER A 144 1.00 6.23 -2.90
C SER A 144 -0.41 5.67 -3.08
N ASN A 145 -0.94 5.65 -4.30
CA ASN A 145 -2.27 5.18 -4.65
C ASN A 145 -2.24 4.37 -5.94
N TYR A 146 -3.15 3.40 -6.05
CA TYR A 146 -3.20 2.39 -7.12
C TYR A 146 -1.94 1.54 -7.24
N VAL A 147 -1.38 1.22 -6.08
CA VAL A 147 -0.13 0.48 -5.92
C VAL A 147 -0.45 -0.97 -5.57
N GLN A 148 0.35 -1.89 -6.11
CA GLN A 148 0.25 -3.33 -5.83
C GLN A 148 1.52 -3.88 -5.20
N ARG A 149 2.64 -3.17 -5.34
CA ARG A 149 3.94 -3.58 -4.84
C ARG A 149 4.40 -2.68 -3.70
N PHE A 150 5.04 -3.30 -2.72
CA PHE A 150 5.49 -2.63 -1.50
C PHE A 150 6.90 -3.10 -1.13
N HIS A 151 7.71 -2.20 -0.59
CA HIS A 151 9.06 -2.48 -0.12
C HIS A 151 9.15 -2.34 1.40
N TYR A 152 9.79 -3.31 2.01
CA TYR A 152 10.34 -3.20 3.34
C TYR A 152 11.86 -3.28 3.23
N SER A 153 12.59 -2.31 3.78
CA SER A 153 14.05 -2.30 3.78
C SER A 153 14.54 -2.32 5.23
N ARG A 154 15.42 -3.26 5.56
CA ARG A 154 16.05 -3.37 6.87
C ARG A 154 17.57 -3.31 6.73
N PRO A 155 18.27 -2.50 7.54
CA PRO A 155 19.72 -2.55 7.60
C PRO A 155 20.17 -3.83 8.29
N VAL A 156 21.19 -4.49 7.73
CA VAL A 156 21.84 -5.66 8.34
C VAL A 156 23.34 -5.43 8.31
N LYS A 157 24.04 -5.76 9.40
CA LYS A 157 25.50 -5.70 9.43
C LYS A 157 26.07 -7.03 8.93
N LYS A 158 26.89 -6.99 7.88
CA LYS A 158 27.63 -8.16 7.38
C LYS A 158 29.12 -7.81 7.33
N GLY A 159 29.96 -8.73 7.82
CA GLY A 159 31.41 -8.55 7.87
C GLY A 159 31.89 -7.76 9.09
N PRO A 160 33.21 -7.49 9.17
CA PRO A 160 33.80 -6.74 10.28
C PRO A 160 33.32 -5.29 10.28
N VAL A 161 32.88 -4.82 11.45
CA VAL A 161 32.42 -3.45 11.64
C VAL A 161 33.63 -2.54 11.78
N ASP A 162 33.77 -1.57 10.87
CA ASP A 162 34.77 -0.50 11.00
C ASP A 162 34.23 0.58 11.95
N PRO A 163 34.89 0.86 13.10
CA PRO A 163 34.49 1.92 14.03
C PRO A 163 34.47 3.32 13.41
N ASN A 164 35.23 3.55 12.34
CA ASN A 164 35.29 4.84 11.64
C ASN A 164 34.29 4.93 10.47
N ASN A 165 33.71 3.81 10.04
CA ASN A 165 32.78 3.79 8.93
C ASN A 165 31.75 2.64 9.05
N GLU A 166 30.65 2.93 9.74
CA GLU A 166 29.57 1.96 9.94
C GLU A 166 28.89 1.52 8.62
N PHE A 167 28.97 2.34 7.56
CA PHE A 167 28.36 2.07 6.26
C PHE A 167 29.09 0.96 5.49
N VAL A 168 30.38 0.71 5.75
CA VAL A 168 31.17 -0.34 5.05
C VAL A 168 30.62 -1.74 5.31
N SER A 169 30.13 -1.96 6.53
CA SER A 169 29.53 -3.24 6.93
C SER A 169 28.01 -3.25 6.81
N MET A 170 27.39 -2.14 6.40
CA MET A 170 25.93 -2.00 6.37
C MET A 170 25.37 -2.41 5.02
N TRP A 171 24.58 -3.47 5.03
CA TRP A 171 23.84 -3.96 3.88
C TRP A 171 22.36 -3.65 4.05
N ILE A 172 21.64 -3.53 2.93
CA ILE A 172 20.19 -3.40 2.96
C ILE A 172 19.57 -4.69 2.45
N GLU A 173 18.79 -5.31 3.32
CA GLU A 173 17.86 -6.34 2.89
C GLU A 173 16.52 -5.72 2.55
N ARG A 174 16.08 -5.93 1.31
CA ARG A 174 14.80 -5.46 0.82
C ARG A 174 13.88 -6.63 0.53
N THR A 175 12.73 -6.62 1.19
CA THR A 175 11.60 -7.51 0.89
C THR A 175 10.60 -6.76 0.03
N THR A 176 10.22 -7.34 -1.10
CA THR A 176 9.15 -6.83 -1.96
C THR A 176 7.90 -7.69 -1.78
N PHE A 177 6.80 -7.07 -1.40
CA PHE A 177 5.48 -7.69 -1.30
C PHE A 177 4.65 -7.30 -2.51
N THR A 178 3.95 -8.25 -3.11
CA THR A 178 2.95 -8.00 -4.16
C THR A 178 1.58 -8.47 -3.69
N THR A 179 0.61 -7.57 -3.62
CA THR A 179 -0.76 -7.89 -3.20
C THR A 179 -1.58 -8.50 -4.35
N VAL A 180 -2.62 -9.29 -4.02
CA VAL A 180 -3.56 -9.83 -5.03
C VAL A 180 -4.20 -8.72 -5.87
N TYR A 181 -4.59 -7.63 -5.24
CA TYR A 181 -5.22 -6.48 -5.89
C TYR A 181 -4.53 -5.17 -5.50
N LYS A 182 -4.73 -4.13 -6.31
CA LYS A 182 -4.23 -2.77 -6.04
C LYS A 182 -4.92 -2.15 -4.84
N LEU A 183 -4.20 -1.30 -4.11
CA LEU A 183 -4.74 -0.43 -3.08
C LEU A 183 -4.77 1.03 -3.57
N PRO A 184 -5.89 1.76 -3.41
CA PRO A 184 -7.13 1.33 -2.76
C PRO A 184 -7.92 0.34 -3.64
N GLY A 185 -8.71 -0.52 -3.00
CA GLY A 185 -9.64 -1.43 -3.66
C GLY A 185 -10.93 -1.59 -2.84
N ILE A 186 -11.65 -2.68 -3.03
CA ILE A 186 -12.90 -2.98 -2.31
C ILE A 186 -12.66 -3.04 -0.80
N LEU A 187 -11.55 -3.66 -0.38
CA LEU A 187 -11.09 -3.72 1.00
C LEU A 187 -9.91 -2.78 1.22
N ARG A 188 -9.65 -2.46 2.49
CA ARG A 188 -8.46 -1.71 2.91
C ARG A 188 -7.22 -2.59 3.06
N TRP A 189 -7.33 -3.88 2.79
CA TRP A 189 -6.22 -4.81 2.87
C TRP A 189 -6.36 -5.92 1.84
N PHE A 190 -5.22 -6.43 1.38
CA PHE A 190 -5.15 -7.58 0.50
C PHE A 190 -3.96 -8.46 0.88
N GLU A 191 -4.12 -9.77 0.68
CA GLU A 191 -3.06 -10.76 0.88
C GLU A 191 -1.87 -10.48 -0.06
N ALA A 192 -0.66 -10.60 0.48
CA ALA A 192 0.58 -10.60 -0.29
C ALA A 192 0.84 -12.02 -0.81
N THR A 193 0.80 -12.20 -2.14
CA THR A 193 0.95 -13.51 -2.79
C THR A 193 2.36 -13.79 -3.29
N ASP A 194 3.16 -12.75 -3.52
CA ASP A 194 4.56 -12.86 -3.89
C ASP A 194 5.42 -12.07 -2.91
N MET A 195 6.49 -12.70 -2.45
CA MET A 195 7.45 -12.16 -1.51
C MET A 195 8.86 -12.41 -2.03
N LYS A 196 9.54 -11.35 -2.46
CA LYS A 196 10.90 -11.43 -3.02
C LYS A 196 11.89 -10.76 -2.09
N HIS A 197 12.92 -11.51 -1.70
CA HIS A 197 14.01 -11.02 -0.88
C HIS A 197 15.23 -10.72 -1.75
N VAL A 198 15.75 -9.50 -1.65
CA VAL A 198 16.98 -9.08 -2.32
C VAL A 198 17.90 -8.46 -1.27
N SER A 199 19.15 -8.90 -1.23
CA SER A 199 20.21 -8.24 -0.47
C SER A 199 21.16 -7.54 -1.43
N GLY A 200 21.35 -6.24 -1.26
CA GLY A 200 22.35 -5.46 -2.00
C GLY A 200 23.33 -4.77 -1.05
N GLU A 201 24.55 -4.55 -1.55
CA GLU A 201 25.54 -3.63 -0.97
C GLU A 201 25.03 -2.19 -1.00
#